data_AF-A0A956M6B2-F1
#
_entry.id   AF-A0A956M6B2-F1
#
_cell.length_a   1.000
_cell.length_b   1.000
_cell.length_c   1.000
_cell.angle_alpha   90.00
_cell.angle_beta   90.00
_cell.angle_gamma   90.00
#
_symmetry.space_group_name_H-M   'P 1'
#
loop_
_entity.id
_entity.type
_entity.pdbx_description
1 polymer ?
#
loop_
_entity_poly.entity_id
_entity_poly.type
_entity_poly.pdbx_seq_one_letter_code
_entity_poly.pdbx_strand_id
1 'polypeptide(L)'
;MGIAILEGKELVYYAVKSLRQFRPESALKDALAKYLNKLIADYSIKEIVLENGWVSQLGSKLFDCCINTIKEIAKANKLPVSSYNPKTIRKIICGSGKVNKLTTARKIVSHYPELNIYLEQDKRWKELYWLNVFDAIAAGLAYLKLQMGNNSTPDSSQCAYKALSHVLACSGVEEICFQK
;
A
#
# COMPACT_ATOMS: atom_id res chain seq x y z
N MET A 1 9.19 2.40 0.13
CA MET A 1 7.86 2.27 -0.47
C MET A 1 7.38 0.84 -0.31
N GLY A 2 6.39 0.63 0.53
CA GLY A 2 5.66 -0.62 0.62
C GLY A 2 4.65 -0.73 -0.50
N ILE A 3 4.50 -1.92 -1.04
CA ILE A 3 3.62 -2.23 -2.16
C ILE A 3 2.89 -3.53 -1.85
N ALA A 4 1.60 -3.56 -2.12
CA ALA A 4 0.77 -4.75 -2.03
C ALA A 4 -0.20 -4.80 -3.21
N ILE A 5 -0.46 -6.00 -3.73
CA ILE A 5 -1.51 -6.26 -4.72
C ILE A 5 -2.50 -7.22 -4.10
N LEU A 6 -3.77 -6.83 -4.13
CA LEU A 6 -4.88 -7.63 -3.64
C LEU A 6 -5.80 -8.03 -4.79
N GLU A 7 -6.18 -9.30 -4.84
CA GLU A 7 -7.31 -9.79 -5.63
C GLU A 7 -8.46 -10.11 -4.67
N GLY A 8 -9.46 -9.23 -4.62
CA GLY A 8 -10.40 -9.25 -3.50
C GLY A 8 -9.65 -9.18 -2.17
N LYS A 9 -9.86 -10.15 -1.26
CA LYS A 9 -9.16 -10.22 0.03
C LYS A 9 -7.84 -11.00 -0.03
N GLU A 10 -7.48 -11.59 -1.16
CA GLU A 10 -6.27 -12.40 -1.27
C GLU A 10 -5.06 -11.51 -1.58
N LEU A 11 -3.96 -11.74 -0.86
CA LEU A 11 -2.69 -11.03 -1.06
C LEU A 11 -1.86 -11.79 -2.09
N VAL A 12 -1.88 -11.31 -3.32
CA VAL A 12 -1.23 -11.99 -4.46
C VAL A 12 0.21 -11.51 -4.70
N TYR A 13 0.54 -10.31 -4.24
CA TYR A 13 1.90 -9.78 -4.31
C TYR A 13 2.17 -8.78 -3.20
N TYR A 14 3.40 -8.73 -2.69
CA TYR A 14 3.86 -7.66 -1.82
C TYR A 14 5.37 -7.46 -1.93
N ALA A 15 5.82 -6.23 -1.75
CA ALA A 15 7.24 -5.91 -1.76
C ALA A 15 7.54 -4.57 -1.07
N VAL A 16 8.75 -4.45 -0.52
CA VAL A 16 9.32 -3.14 -0.18
C VAL A 16 10.30 -2.74 -1.28
N LYS A 17 10.15 -1.53 -1.81
CA LYS A 17 11.10 -0.91 -2.74
C LYS A 17 11.86 0.23 -2.10
N SER A 18 13.18 0.12 -2.17
CA SER A 18 14.11 1.20 -1.86
C SER A 18 14.23 2.13 -3.05
N LEU A 19 13.99 3.42 -2.81
CA LEU A 19 13.98 4.44 -3.86
C LEU A 19 15.21 5.36 -3.80
N ARG A 20 16.05 5.21 -2.76
CA ARG A 20 17.17 6.13 -2.47
C ARG A 20 18.27 6.13 -3.52
N GLN A 21 18.51 4.97 -4.12
CA GLN A 21 19.56 4.78 -5.11
C GLN A 21 19.26 5.47 -6.45
N PHE A 22 18.01 5.89 -6.68
CA PHE A 22 17.62 6.51 -7.94
C PHE A 22 17.68 8.03 -7.80
N ARG A 23 18.86 8.57 -8.13
CA ARG A 23 19.12 10.00 -8.23
C ARG A 23 19.85 10.25 -9.55
N PRO A 24 19.50 11.31 -10.32
CA PRO A 24 18.60 12.41 -9.99
C PRO A 24 17.10 12.04 -10.04
N GLU A 25 16.21 13.02 -9.79
CA GLU A 25 14.75 12.81 -9.76
C GLU A 25 14.20 12.11 -11.01
N SER A 26 14.74 12.41 -12.20
CA SER A 26 14.35 11.72 -13.44
C SER A 26 14.58 10.21 -13.39
N ALA A 27 15.74 9.78 -12.87
CA ALA A 27 16.04 8.35 -12.72
C ALA A 27 15.07 7.65 -11.74
N LEU A 28 14.59 8.37 -10.72
CA LEU A 28 13.55 7.87 -9.83
C LEU A 28 12.22 7.70 -10.55
N LYS A 29 11.81 8.70 -11.35
CA LYS A 29 10.57 8.64 -12.15
C LYS A 29 10.60 7.47 -13.11
N ASP A 30 11.69 7.29 -13.83
CA ASP A 30 11.86 6.20 -14.80
C ASP A 30 11.83 4.82 -14.10
N ALA A 31 12.52 4.69 -12.96
CA ALA A 31 12.52 3.45 -12.19
C ALA A 31 11.13 3.11 -11.65
N LEU A 32 10.40 4.09 -11.13
CA LEU A 32 9.02 3.93 -10.67
C LEU A 32 8.07 3.58 -11.82
N ALA A 33 8.14 4.31 -12.93
CA ALA A 33 7.31 4.07 -14.11
C ALA A 33 7.53 2.67 -14.67
N LYS A 34 8.79 2.28 -14.87
CA LYS A 34 9.13 0.92 -15.34
C LYS A 34 8.57 -0.15 -14.41
N TYR A 35 8.77 0.03 -13.10
CA TYR A 35 8.37 -0.96 -12.11
C TYR A 35 6.84 -1.07 -11.97
N LEU A 36 6.14 0.05 -11.88
CA LEU A 36 4.69 0.07 -11.69
C LEU A 36 3.94 -0.32 -12.96
N ASN A 37 4.38 0.11 -14.15
CA ASN A 37 3.76 -0.35 -15.40
C ASN A 37 3.88 -1.86 -15.58
N LYS A 38 5.02 -2.44 -15.16
CA LYS A 38 5.17 -3.90 -15.14
C LYS A 38 4.12 -4.55 -14.23
N LEU A 39 3.97 -4.08 -12.99
CA LEU A 39 2.95 -4.62 -12.08
C LEU A 39 1.52 -4.43 -12.60
N ILE A 40 1.23 -3.26 -13.19
CA ILE A 40 -0.08 -2.96 -13.78
C ILE A 40 -0.42 -3.98 -14.86
N ALA A 41 0.54 -4.27 -15.75
CA ALA A 41 0.36 -5.26 -16.81
C ALA A 41 0.29 -6.69 -16.26
N ASP A 42 1.27 -7.12 -15.46
CA ASP A 42 1.41 -8.49 -14.96
C ASP A 42 0.20 -8.93 -14.12
N TYR A 43 -0.39 -8.01 -13.35
CA TYR A 43 -1.50 -8.28 -12.44
C TYR A 43 -2.82 -7.66 -12.90
N SER A 44 -2.92 -7.13 -14.12
CA SER A 44 -4.15 -6.50 -14.65
C SER A 44 -4.81 -5.54 -13.65
N ILE A 45 -4.00 -4.66 -13.05
CA ILE A 45 -4.44 -3.72 -12.01
C ILE A 45 -5.57 -2.85 -12.54
N LYS A 46 -6.64 -2.74 -11.75
CA LYS A 46 -7.83 -1.95 -12.11
C LYS A 46 -7.98 -0.69 -11.26
N GLU A 47 -7.33 -0.63 -10.11
CA GLU A 47 -7.35 0.55 -9.23
C GLU A 47 -6.06 0.66 -8.42
N ILE A 48 -5.63 1.90 -8.19
CA ILE A 48 -4.48 2.22 -7.35
C ILE A 48 -4.97 2.87 -6.04
N VAL A 49 -4.48 2.36 -4.91
CA VAL A 49 -4.77 2.91 -3.58
C VAL A 49 -3.50 3.49 -2.98
N LEU A 50 -3.58 4.72 -2.49
CA LEU A 50 -2.47 5.43 -1.87
C LEU A 50 -2.76 5.75 -0.41
N GLU A 51 -1.77 5.54 0.44
CA GLU A 51 -1.76 6.20 1.74
C GLU A 51 -1.30 7.66 1.57
N ASN A 52 -2.16 8.60 1.97
CA ASN A 52 -1.76 10.00 2.11
C ASN A 52 -0.81 10.07 3.30
N GLY A 53 0.49 10.18 3.02
CA GLY A 53 1.57 10.14 4.01
C GLY A 53 1.33 10.96 5.28
N TRP A 54 2.08 10.64 6.33
CA TRP A 54 1.92 11.33 7.62
C TRP A 54 2.31 12.80 7.51
N VAL A 55 1.80 13.67 8.39
CA VAL A 55 2.06 15.13 8.33
C VAL A 55 3.56 15.46 8.28
N SER A 56 4.41 14.63 8.88
CA SER A 56 5.87 14.76 8.87
C SER A 56 6.54 14.41 7.52
N GLN A 57 5.82 13.79 6.59
CA GLN A 57 6.29 13.46 5.23
C GLN A 57 5.82 14.48 4.19
N LEU A 58 4.82 15.32 4.54
CA LEU A 58 4.35 16.41 3.70
C LEU A 58 5.48 17.43 3.53
N GLY A 59 5.87 17.71 2.28
CA GLY A 59 6.96 18.62 1.94
C GLY A 59 8.31 17.93 1.67
N SER A 60 8.40 16.59 1.76
CA SER A 60 9.56 15.87 1.23
C SER A 60 9.48 15.82 -0.29
N LYS A 61 10.46 16.46 -0.96
CA LYS A 61 10.58 16.42 -2.43
C LYS A 61 10.55 15.00 -2.99
N LEU A 62 11.12 14.04 -2.25
CA LEU A 62 11.13 12.64 -2.65
C LEU A 62 9.73 12.01 -2.57
N PHE A 63 9.02 12.26 -1.46
CA PHE A 63 7.66 11.77 -1.27
C PHE A 63 6.72 12.36 -2.33
N ASP A 64 6.77 13.68 -2.53
CA ASP A 64 5.94 14.39 -3.50
C ASP A 64 6.23 13.92 -4.93
N CYS A 65 7.51 13.75 -5.28
CA CYS A 65 7.89 13.17 -6.57
C CYS A 65 7.29 11.78 -6.75
N CYS A 66 7.39 10.89 -5.76
CA CYS A 66 6.85 9.54 -5.87
C CYS A 66 5.33 9.55 -6.06
N ILE A 67 4.60 10.28 -5.21
CA ILE A 67 3.14 10.35 -5.27
C ILE A 67 2.67 10.95 -6.60
N ASN A 68 3.29 12.03 -7.07
CA ASN A 68 2.94 12.64 -8.34
C ASN A 68 3.24 11.69 -9.51
N THR A 69 4.39 11.02 -9.48
CA THR A 69 4.74 10.01 -10.49
C THR A 69 3.72 8.87 -10.53
N ILE A 70 3.29 8.36 -9.36
CA ILE A 70 2.27 7.29 -9.30
C ILE A 70 0.94 7.79 -9.89
N LYS A 71 0.53 9.02 -9.57
CA LYS A 71 -0.70 9.63 -10.13
C LYS A 71 -0.61 9.83 -11.64
N GLU A 72 0.56 10.24 -12.16
CA GLU A 72 0.81 10.37 -13.60
C GLU A 72 0.72 9.01 -14.30
N ILE A 73 1.32 7.97 -13.73
CA ILE A 73 1.22 6.59 -14.24
C ILE A 73 -0.22 6.10 -14.22
N ALA A 74 -0.95 6.34 -13.13
CA ALA A 74 -2.37 5.97 -13.02
C ALA A 74 -3.20 6.66 -14.11
N LYS A 75 -3.01 7.97 -14.30
CA LYS A 75 -3.67 8.75 -15.35
C LYS A 75 -3.36 8.22 -16.74
N ALA A 76 -2.10 7.91 -17.03
CA ALA A 76 -1.68 7.35 -18.31
C ALA A 76 -2.33 5.99 -18.60
N ASN A 77 -2.51 5.16 -17.58
CA ASN A 77 -3.18 3.87 -17.66
C ASN A 77 -4.71 3.93 -17.47
N LYS A 78 -5.29 5.13 -17.33
CA LYS A 78 -6.72 5.37 -17.05
C LYS A 78 -7.23 4.62 -15.81
N LEU A 79 -6.37 4.48 -14.80
CA LEU A 79 -6.71 3.82 -13.54
C LEU A 79 -7.23 4.85 -12.53
N PRO A 80 -8.35 4.58 -11.84
CA PRO A 80 -8.77 5.36 -10.70
C PRO A 80 -7.73 5.31 -9.58
N VAL A 81 -7.65 6.40 -8.82
CA VAL A 81 -6.76 6.53 -7.67
C VAL A 81 -7.58 6.91 -6.44
N SER A 82 -7.55 6.05 -5.43
CA SER A 82 -8.18 6.28 -4.13
C SER A 82 -7.11 6.59 -3.09
N SER A 83 -7.29 7.64 -2.31
CA SER A 83 -6.29 8.08 -1.32
C SER A 83 -6.88 8.21 0.08
N TYR A 84 -6.20 7.63 1.09
CA TYR A 84 -6.70 7.60 2.47
C TYR A 84 -5.68 8.07 3.49
N ASN A 85 -6.16 8.72 4.56
CA ASN A 85 -5.30 9.07 5.69
C ASN A 85 -4.95 7.83 6.52
N PRO A 86 -3.70 7.69 7.03
CA PRO A 86 -3.27 6.59 7.89
C PRO A 86 -4.16 6.36 9.11
N LYS A 87 -4.74 7.42 9.69
CA LYS A 87 -5.68 7.30 10.83
C LYS A 87 -7.00 6.66 10.39
N THR A 88 -7.48 7.00 9.19
CA THR A 88 -8.70 6.42 8.61
C THR A 88 -8.49 4.94 8.29
N ILE A 89 -7.38 4.61 7.63
CA ILE A 89 -6.99 3.21 7.35
C ILE A 89 -6.98 2.41 8.66
N ARG A 90 -6.25 2.89 9.67
CA ARG A 90 -6.17 2.24 10.99
C ARG A 90 -7.52 2.10 11.69
N LYS A 91 -8.40 3.11 11.60
CA LYS A 91 -9.75 3.03 12.15
C LYS A 91 -10.57 1.91 11.48
N ILE A 92 -10.47 1.77 10.15
CA ILE A 92 -11.19 0.75 9.38
C ILE A 92 -10.66 -0.67 9.65
N ILE A 93 -9.34 -0.81 9.79
CA ILE A 93 -8.69 -2.11 9.98
C ILE A 93 -8.73 -2.57 11.44
N CYS A 94 -8.39 -1.69 12.37
CA CYS A 94 -8.16 -2.01 13.79
C CYS A 94 -9.26 -1.50 14.72
N GLY A 95 -10.29 -0.81 14.20
CA GLY A 95 -11.35 -0.18 15.00
C GLY A 95 -10.96 1.14 15.68
N SER A 96 -9.68 1.51 15.65
CA SER A 96 -9.19 2.75 16.25
C SER A 96 -8.08 3.37 15.40
N GLY A 97 -8.20 4.67 15.11
CA GLY A 97 -7.18 5.42 14.37
C GLY A 97 -5.93 5.78 15.18
N LYS A 98 -5.91 5.48 16.48
CA LYS A 98 -4.80 5.76 17.41
C LYS A 98 -3.80 4.61 17.55
N VAL A 99 -4.07 3.45 16.96
CA VAL A 99 -3.16 2.29 17.03
C VAL A 99 -1.85 2.59 16.30
N ASN A 100 -0.75 2.00 16.73
CA ASN A 100 0.54 2.16 16.05
C ASN A 100 0.68 1.18 14.86
N LYS A 101 1.72 1.37 14.03
CA LYS A 101 1.98 0.53 12.84
C LYS A 101 2.15 -0.94 13.20
N LEU A 102 2.85 -1.25 14.29
CA LEU A 102 3.09 -2.63 14.73
C LEU A 102 1.79 -3.35 15.13
N THR A 103 0.89 -2.66 15.83
CA THR A 103 -0.43 -3.19 16.17
C THR A 103 -1.25 -3.46 14.91
N THR A 104 -1.22 -2.54 13.93
CA THR A 104 -1.84 -2.78 12.62
C THR A 104 -1.24 -3.99 11.92
N ALA A 105 0.08 -4.13 11.91
CA ALA A 105 0.76 -5.26 11.30
C ALA A 105 0.37 -6.59 11.95
N ARG A 106 0.32 -6.67 13.29
CA ARG A 106 -0.17 -7.86 14.00
C ARG A 106 -1.62 -8.21 13.64
N LYS A 107 -2.47 -7.21 13.48
CA LYS A 107 -3.85 -7.41 13.01
C LYS A 107 -3.88 -7.99 11.60
N ILE A 108 -3.00 -7.53 10.72
CA ILE A 108 -2.87 -8.05 9.35
C ILE A 108 -2.34 -9.48 9.36
N VAL A 109 -1.34 -9.80 10.18
CA VAL A 109 -0.83 -11.18 10.32
C VAL A 109 -1.90 -12.16 10.79
N SER A 110 -2.87 -11.71 11.61
CA SER A 110 -4.02 -12.56 11.96
C SER A 110 -4.90 -12.95 10.76
N HIS A 111 -4.80 -12.22 9.64
CA HIS A 111 -5.47 -12.51 8.37
C HIS A 111 -4.54 -13.17 7.34
N TYR A 112 -3.22 -12.92 7.42
CA TYR A 112 -2.18 -13.48 6.56
C TYR A 112 -1.03 -14.05 7.42
N PRO A 113 -1.21 -15.26 7.99
CA PRO A 113 -0.24 -15.84 8.92
C PRO A 113 1.16 -16.01 8.34
N GLU A 114 1.28 -16.20 7.02
CA GLU A 114 2.54 -16.30 6.28
C GLU A 114 3.42 -15.06 6.41
N LEU A 115 2.84 -13.89 6.75
CA LEU A 115 3.58 -12.65 6.97
C LEU A 115 4.21 -12.56 8.36
N ASN A 116 3.93 -13.50 9.27
CA ASN A 116 4.44 -13.47 10.64
C ASN A 116 5.97 -13.46 10.68
N ILE A 117 6.62 -14.10 9.69
CA ILE A 117 8.08 -14.11 9.54
C ILE A 117 8.68 -12.70 9.50
N TYR A 118 7.93 -11.68 9.06
CA TYR A 118 8.41 -10.31 8.97
C TYR A 118 8.27 -9.51 10.27
N LEU A 119 7.53 -10.04 11.26
CA LEU A 119 7.39 -9.46 12.59
C LEU A 119 8.31 -10.11 13.63
N GLU A 120 8.81 -11.32 13.37
CA GLU A 120 9.67 -12.08 14.29
C GLU A 120 11.14 -12.01 13.86
N GLN A 121 11.62 -10.83 13.49
CA GLN A 121 13.00 -10.65 13.02
C GLN A 121 13.93 -10.29 14.17
N ASP A 122 15.12 -10.89 14.22
CA ASP A 122 16.13 -10.63 15.26
C ASP A 122 16.55 -9.16 15.40
N LYS A 123 16.33 -8.35 14.34
CA LYS A 123 16.76 -6.96 14.29
C LYS A 123 15.57 -6.04 14.01
N ARG A 124 15.35 -5.08 14.93
CA ARG A 124 14.30 -4.04 14.85
C ARG A 124 14.24 -3.29 13.51
N TRP A 125 15.38 -3.03 12.86
CA TRP A 125 15.38 -2.33 11.56
C TRP A 125 14.75 -3.16 10.44
N LYS A 126 14.81 -4.50 10.51
CA LYS A 126 14.14 -5.38 9.55
C LYS A 126 12.63 -5.32 9.72
N GLU A 127 12.16 -5.31 10.96
CA GLU A 127 10.72 -5.13 11.27
C GLU A 127 10.23 -3.79 10.70
N LEU A 128 10.93 -2.68 11.00
CA LEU A 128 10.57 -1.35 10.50
C LEU A 128 10.56 -1.27 8.97
N TYR A 129 11.47 -1.98 8.30
CA TYR A 129 11.52 -2.05 6.84
C TYR A 129 10.22 -2.64 6.26
N TRP A 130 9.73 -3.74 6.85
CA TRP A 130 8.52 -4.43 6.41
C TRP A 130 7.22 -3.76 6.86
N LEU A 131 7.23 -2.89 7.88
CA LEU A 131 6.04 -2.12 8.29
C LEU A 131 5.42 -1.32 7.13
N ASN A 132 6.21 -0.88 6.16
CA ASN A 132 5.67 -0.24 4.96
C ASN A 132 4.79 -1.19 4.14
N VAL A 133 5.17 -2.46 3.98
CA VAL A 133 4.30 -3.44 3.30
C VAL A 133 3.01 -3.63 4.08
N PHE A 134 3.07 -3.74 5.41
CA PHE A 134 1.87 -3.85 6.23
C PHE A 134 0.95 -2.63 6.08
N ASP A 135 1.49 -1.40 6.02
CA ASP A 135 0.70 -0.20 5.74
C ASP A 135 0.05 -0.26 4.34
N ALA A 136 0.74 -0.77 3.32
CA ALA A 136 0.18 -0.93 1.97
C ALA A 136 -0.95 -1.96 1.94
N ILE A 137 -0.78 -3.11 2.61
CA ILE A 137 -1.83 -4.12 2.77
C ILE A 137 -3.03 -3.51 3.50
N ALA A 138 -2.79 -2.76 4.58
CA ALA A 138 -3.85 -2.09 5.34
C ALA A 138 -4.66 -1.14 4.45
N ALA A 139 -4.00 -0.35 3.61
CA ALA A 139 -4.64 0.59 2.70
C ALA A 139 -5.54 -0.12 1.69
N GLY A 140 -5.05 -1.20 1.07
CA GLY A 140 -5.84 -1.99 0.13
C GLY A 140 -7.05 -2.66 0.79
N LEU A 141 -6.88 -3.27 1.98
CA LEU A 141 -7.97 -3.85 2.75
C LEU A 141 -9.01 -2.81 3.20
N ALA A 142 -8.57 -1.60 3.55
CA ALA A 142 -9.46 -0.53 3.97
C ALA A 142 -10.31 -0.05 2.79
N TYR A 143 -9.71 0.10 1.61
CA TYR A 143 -10.42 0.39 0.37
C TYR A 143 -11.51 -0.65 0.10
N LEU A 144 -11.18 -1.94 0.14
CA LEU A 144 -12.14 -3.02 -0.13
C LEU A 144 -13.30 -3.02 0.86
N LYS A 145 -13.02 -2.80 2.15
CA LYS A 145 -14.07 -2.69 3.18
C LYS A 145 -15.04 -1.53 2.91
N LEU A 146 -14.54 -0.39 2.43
CA LEU A 146 -15.38 0.76 2.09
C LEU A 146 -16.25 0.48 0.86
N GLN A 147 -15.71 -0.18 -0.16
CA GLN A 147 -16.49 -0.57 -1.34
C GLN A 147 -17.62 -1.55 -0.98
N MET A 148 -17.36 -2.49 -0.07
CA MET A 148 -18.40 -3.40 0.43
C MET A 148 -19.51 -2.69 1.21
N GLY A 149 -19.18 -1.65 1.98
CA GLY A 149 -20.17 -0.87 2.74
C GLY A 149 -21.06 0.02 1.88
N ASN A 150 -20.58 0.42 0.69
CA ASN A 150 -21.32 1.27 -0.24
C ASN A 150 -22.24 0.49 -1.19
N ASN A 151 -22.00 -0.82 -1.37
CA ASN A 151 -22.72 -1.68 -2.31
C ASN A 151 -23.82 -2.52 -1.65
N SER A 152 -24.43 -2.06 -0.56
CA SER A 152 -25.48 -2.78 0.17
C SER A 152 -26.81 -2.83 -0.59
N THR A 153 -26.88 -3.73 -1.58
CA THR A 153 -28.03 -4.64 -1.75
C THR A 153 -27.51 -6.08 -1.71
N PRO A 154 -28.18 -7.01 -1.00
CA PRO A 154 -27.62 -8.33 -0.74
C PRO A 154 -28.15 -9.35 -1.75
N ASP A 155 -27.28 -9.93 -2.57
CA ASP A 155 -27.37 -11.36 -2.86
C ASP A 155 -26.05 -11.92 -3.42
N SER A 156 -25.71 -13.14 -3.03
CA SER A 156 -24.53 -13.93 -3.44
C SER A 156 -23.14 -13.45 -2.98
N SER A 157 -22.85 -13.69 -1.69
CA SER A 157 -21.56 -13.49 -0.99
C SER A 157 -20.34 -14.26 -1.55
N GLN A 158 -20.39 -14.74 -2.79
CA GLN A 158 -19.28 -15.38 -3.50
C GLN A 158 -19.07 -14.84 -4.92
N CYS A 159 -20.13 -14.37 -5.59
CA CYS A 159 -20.02 -13.77 -6.93
C CYS A 159 -19.47 -12.34 -6.90
N ALA A 160 -19.76 -11.56 -5.87
CA ALA A 160 -19.21 -10.19 -5.74
C ALA A 160 -17.67 -10.18 -5.63
N TYR A 161 -17.07 -11.25 -5.09
CA TYR A 161 -15.61 -11.36 -4.99
C TYR A 161 -14.93 -11.57 -6.34
N LYS A 162 -15.57 -12.26 -7.30
CA LYS A 162 -15.02 -12.45 -8.65
C LYS A 162 -15.00 -11.15 -9.48
N ALA A 163 -15.78 -10.14 -9.09
CA ALA A 163 -15.75 -8.82 -9.72
C ALA A 163 -14.76 -7.85 -9.07
N LEU A 164 -14.15 -8.20 -7.91
CA LEU A 164 -13.24 -7.31 -7.20
C LEU A 164 -11.90 -7.21 -7.93
N SER A 165 -11.75 -6.04 -8.54
CA SER A 165 -10.59 -5.44 -9.16
C SER A 165 -9.28 -5.77 -8.46
N HIS A 166 -8.23 -6.08 -9.24
CA HIS A 166 -6.87 -6.13 -8.71
C HIS A 166 -6.47 -4.73 -8.24
N VAL A 167 -6.19 -4.60 -6.94
CA VAL A 167 -5.86 -3.31 -6.29
C VAL A 167 -4.37 -3.26 -6.02
N LEU A 168 -3.70 -2.22 -6.53
CA LEU A 168 -2.31 -1.91 -6.19
C LEU A 168 -2.29 -0.86 -5.08
N ALA A 169 -1.89 -1.25 -3.88
CA ALA A 169 -1.73 -0.34 -2.76
C ALA A 169 -0.26 0.07 -2.56
N CYS A 170 0.00 1.36 -2.37
CA CYS A 170 1.33 1.90 -2.09
C CYS A 170 1.32 2.72 -0.78
N SER A 171 2.33 2.52 0.06
CA SER A 171 2.52 3.30 1.29
C SER A 171 4.00 3.60 1.56
N GLY A 172 4.24 4.60 2.40
CA GLY A 172 5.54 4.89 3.02
C GLY A 172 6.68 5.22 2.05
N VAL A 173 7.00 6.51 1.88
CA VAL A 173 8.30 6.95 1.34
C VAL A 173 9.11 7.52 2.50
N GLU A 174 9.56 6.64 3.40
CA GLU A 174 10.39 7.05 4.53
C GLU A 174 11.86 7.11 4.11
N GLU A 175 12.52 8.21 4.46
CA GLU A 175 13.95 8.17 4.70
C GLU A 175 14.16 7.34 5.97
N ILE A 176 14.55 6.07 5.82
CA ILE A 176 15.14 5.32 6.92
C ILE A 176 16.48 5.99 7.25
N CYS A 177 16.46 7.06 8.03
CA CYS A 177 17.66 7.60 8.65
C CYS A 177 18.14 6.52 9.63
N PHE A 178 19.08 5.70 9.17
CA PHE A 178 19.94 4.94 10.06
C PHE A 178 20.73 5.99 10.84
N GLN A 179 20.29 6.31 12.06
CA GLN A 179 21.23 6.88 13.03
C GLN A 179 22.29 5.81 13.27
N LYS A 180 23.54 6.20 12.98
CA LYS A 180 24.74 5.41 13.26
C LYS A 180 24.86 5.10 14.75
#